data_AF-A0A1I7FAK6-F1
#
_entry.id   AF-A0A1I7FAK6-F1
#
_cell.length_a   1.000
_cell.length_b   1.000
_cell.length_c   1.000
_cell.angle_alpha   90.00
_cell.angle_beta   90.00
_cell.angle_gamma   90.00
#
_symmetry.space_group_name_H-M   'P 1'
#
loop_
_entity.id
_entity.type
_entity.pdbx_description
1 polymer ?
#
loop_
_entity_poly.entity_id
_entity_poly.type
_entity_poly.pdbx_seq_one_letter_code
_entity_poly.pdbx_strand_id
1 'polypeptide(L)'
;MSPQDWLKNNLDKLGSSFEEMFFRNVLSRITFDFGSLIAQFKFKDSDGKTRYCDFVYQEGSAIRIAIEVDGYDKRGTGTGMSKSDFVDWQRRQAALTSQGWFVLRFANTDVRDAPERCKQHIDLLLRSERQKSNYQTHIENSIRDLKNQLSQTQAQAQRSKASEEDHQRLIKQIDTLQHQLQLAQQEKPLTEDEETLLQRLNESQKQLQEISRENNIMKTTIWALTTLVAVTILALVFKPNTNETIKTVASVSDRPAQPEKQLTEYIAQPVLTPASTEMTSAGNVQQSEPKIESSWKKDTFDQGGLVLVGNIQHRLPEKRPGSSCQNPLSWEQAASKIGKNAAIKGNIINITYRNDVRGKPTWIEVGGSRSKEKSITLIIWGNNRLTFESTLAELEKYDVVCAEGLVNDYKGKPQIKLSSLDQLYIYDNELDYHWEKHQSE
;
A
#
# COMPACT_ATOMS: atom_id res chain seq x y z
N MET A 1 -6.54 -23.25 25.95
CA MET A 1 -6.71 -24.72 25.81
C MET A 1 -5.61 -25.24 24.89
N SER A 2 -5.00 -26.41 25.14
CA SER A 2 -3.99 -26.95 24.21
C SER A 2 -4.66 -27.63 23.00
N PRO A 3 -3.97 -27.77 21.84
CA PRO A 3 -4.51 -28.50 20.68
C PRO A 3 -4.84 -29.96 21.02
N GLN A 4 -4.02 -30.61 21.86
CA GLN A 4 -4.23 -31.99 22.26
C GLN A 4 -5.48 -32.14 23.14
N ASP A 5 -5.68 -31.21 24.08
CA ASP A 5 -6.88 -31.20 24.92
C ASP A 5 -8.14 -30.93 24.10
N TRP A 6 -8.05 -29.99 23.15
CA TRP A 6 -9.16 -29.69 22.24
C TRP A 6 -9.56 -30.93 21.44
N LEU A 7 -8.59 -31.62 20.84
CA LEU A 7 -8.85 -32.82 20.05
C LEU A 7 -9.47 -33.92 20.90
N LYS A 8 -8.93 -34.17 22.08
CA LYS A 8 -9.48 -35.18 23.01
C LYS A 8 -10.95 -34.90 23.36
N ASN A 9 -11.31 -33.63 23.54
CA ASN A 9 -12.66 -33.23 23.94
C ASN A 9 -13.68 -33.14 22.78
N ASN A 10 -13.21 -33.21 21.53
CA ASN A 10 -14.06 -33.05 20.34
C ASN A 10 -13.91 -34.18 19.31
N LEU A 11 -13.14 -35.22 19.62
CA LEU A 11 -12.88 -36.34 18.70
C LEU A 11 -14.16 -37.02 18.23
N ASP A 12 -15.15 -37.14 19.12
CA ASP A 12 -16.47 -37.71 18.85
C ASP A 12 -17.33 -36.87 17.88
N LYS A 13 -17.00 -35.59 17.72
CA LYS A 13 -17.69 -34.67 16.82
C LYS A 13 -17.10 -34.65 15.41
N LEU A 14 -15.88 -35.15 15.22
CA LEU A 14 -15.24 -35.17 13.91
C LEU A 14 -15.85 -36.32 13.11
N GLY A 15 -16.68 -35.97 12.11
CA GLY A 15 -17.54 -36.90 11.39
C GLY A 15 -16.81 -37.73 10.35
N SER A 16 -15.55 -37.39 10.03
CA SER A 16 -14.75 -38.05 9.01
C SER A 16 -13.27 -38.10 9.36
N SER A 17 -12.55 -39.05 8.76
CA SER A 17 -11.08 -39.11 8.85
C SER A 17 -10.39 -37.87 8.28
N PHE A 18 -11.05 -37.18 7.34
CA PHE A 18 -10.55 -35.93 6.77
C PHE A 18 -10.71 -34.74 7.73
N GLU A 19 -11.78 -34.65 8.52
CA GLU A 19 -11.91 -33.65 9.57
C GLU A 19 -10.85 -33.84 10.67
N GLU A 20 -10.60 -35.08 11.08
CA GLU A 20 -9.51 -35.39 12.03
C GLU A 20 -8.14 -35.05 11.43
N MET A 21 -7.89 -35.44 10.18
CA MET A 21 -6.65 -35.12 9.47
C MET A 21 -6.47 -33.61 9.32
N PHE A 22 -7.53 -32.88 9.00
CA PHE A 22 -7.52 -31.43 8.90
C PHE A 22 -7.15 -30.79 10.23
N PHE A 23 -7.76 -31.25 11.34
CA PHE A 23 -7.38 -30.73 12.64
C PHE A 23 -5.90 -30.99 12.95
N ARG A 24 -5.44 -32.23 12.77
CA ARG A 24 -4.07 -32.64 13.12
C ARG A 24 -3.02 -31.95 12.25
N ASN A 25 -3.24 -31.86 10.94
CA ASN A 25 -2.24 -31.39 10.00
C ASN A 25 -2.32 -29.89 9.74
N VAL A 26 -3.48 -29.27 9.95
CA VAL A 26 -3.73 -27.86 9.65
C VAL A 26 -4.01 -27.06 10.91
N LEU A 27 -5.19 -27.26 11.54
CA LEU A 27 -5.65 -26.40 12.65
C LEU A 27 -4.73 -26.42 13.86
N SER A 28 -4.18 -27.58 14.22
CA SER A 28 -3.29 -27.72 15.38
C SER A 28 -1.96 -26.97 15.24
N ARG A 29 -1.60 -26.58 14.00
CA ARG A 29 -0.38 -25.85 13.66
C ARG A 29 -0.59 -24.34 13.50
N ILE A 30 -1.84 -23.87 13.60
CA ILE A 30 -2.17 -22.45 13.51
C ILE A 30 -2.09 -21.83 14.91
N THR A 31 -1.64 -20.58 14.97
CA THR A 31 -1.56 -19.82 16.22
C THR A 31 -2.87 -19.07 16.46
N PHE A 32 -3.81 -19.72 17.15
CA PHE A 32 -5.03 -19.10 17.68
C PHE A 32 -5.50 -19.74 19.00
N ASP A 33 -6.44 -19.10 19.70
CA ASP A 33 -7.03 -19.68 20.91
C ASP A 33 -7.98 -20.84 20.58
N PHE A 34 -7.59 -22.06 20.92
CA PHE A 34 -8.43 -23.25 20.73
C PHE A 34 -9.74 -23.21 21.54
N GLY A 35 -9.84 -22.38 22.58
CA GLY A 35 -11.11 -22.14 23.27
C GLY A 35 -12.19 -21.52 22.36
N SER A 36 -11.77 -20.84 21.29
CA SER A 36 -12.62 -20.19 20.29
C SER A 36 -12.92 -21.06 19.06
N LEU A 37 -12.37 -22.27 18.99
CA LEU A 37 -12.60 -23.22 17.91
C LEU A 37 -13.73 -24.18 18.28
N ILE A 38 -14.75 -24.27 17.44
CA ILE A 38 -15.94 -25.08 17.67
C ILE A 38 -16.12 -26.04 16.49
N ALA A 39 -16.17 -27.34 16.76
CA ALA A 39 -16.51 -28.36 15.77
C ALA A 39 -18.03 -28.51 15.62
N GLN A 40 -18.50 -28.89 14.43
CA GLN A 40 -19.90 -29.19 14.13
C GLN A 40 -20.85 -28.05 14.55
N PHE A 41 -20.50 -26.83 14.16
CA PHE A 41 -21.25 -25.64 14.52
C PHE A 41 -22.63 -25.64 13.87
N LYS A 42 -23.67 -25.60 14.70
CA LYS A 42 -25.06 -25.59 14.25
C LYS A 42 -25.49 -24.18 13.83
N PHE A 43 -26.00 -24.05 12.61
CA PHE A 43 -26.58 -22.82 12.10
C PHE A 43 -27.91 -23.08 11.36
N LYS A 44 -28.65 -22.02 11.05
CA LYS A 44 -29.84 -22.09 10.20
C LYS A 44 -29.54 -21.48 8.83
N ASP A 45 -29.94 -22.13 7.75
CA ASP A 45 -29.87 -21.53 6.43
C ASP A 45 -31.01 -20.53 6.19
N SER A 46 -30.99 -19.88 5.02
CA SER A 46 -31.99 -18.87 4.62
C SER A 46 -33.42 -19.43 4.55
N ASP A 47 -33.57 -20.75 4.44
CA ASP A 47 -34.87 -21.46 4.42
C ASP A 47 -35.28 -21.92 5.84
N GLY A 48 -34.50 -21.58 6.87
CA GLY A 48 -34.74 -21.96 8.27
C GLY A 48 -34.34 -23.41 8.60
N LYS A 49 -33.74 -24.14 7.66
CA LYS A 49 -33.28 -25.52 7.87
C LYS A 49 -32.02 -25.53 8.73
N THR A 50 -31.96 -26.48 9.66
CA THR A 50 -30.76 -26.68 10.49
C THR A 50 -29.64 -27.31 9.67
N ARG A 51 -28.46 -26.71 9.75
CA ARG A 51 -27.21 -27.12 9.09
C ARG A 51 -26.08 -27.18 10.11
N TYR A 52 -25.00 -27.84 9.72
CA TYR A 52 -23.77 -27.97 10.50
C TYR A 52 -22.60 -27.55 9.63
N CYS A 53 -21.67 -26.82 10.22
CA CYS A 53 -20.38 -26.45 9.64
C CYS A 53 -19.28 -27.20 10.40
N ASP A 54 -18.32 -27.78 9.68
CA ASP A 54 -17.33 -28.70 10.26
C ASP A 54 -16.52 -28.03 11.37
N PHE A 55 -16.03 -26.80 11.11
CA PHE A 55 -15.38 -25.98 12.12
C PHE A 55 -15.80 -24.52 11.99
N VAL A 56 -15.90 -23.84 13.13
CA VAL A 56 -15.88 -22.38 13.16
C VAL A 56 -14.85 -21.88 14.15
N TYR A 57 -14.22 -20.77 13.81
CA TYR A 57 -13.35 -20.02 14.68
C TYR A 57 -13.96 -18.64 14.95
N GLN A 58 -14.15 -18.30 16.21
CA GLN A 58 -14.72 -17.02 16.62
C GLN A 58 -13.86 -16.32 17.68
N GLU A 59 -13.24 -15.22 17.30
CA GLU A 59 -12.41 -14.39 18.18
C GLU A 59 -13.09 -13.04 18.39
N GLY A 60 -13.58 -12.82 19.60
CA GLY A 60 -14.38 -11.63 19.94
C GLY A 60 -15.66 -11.52 19.10
N SER A 61 -16.04 -10.28 18.79
CA SER A 61 -17.18 -9.96 17.91
C SER A 61 -16.77 -9.70 16.46
N ALA A 62 -15.49 -9.49 16.19
CA ALA A 62 -14.98 -9.03 14.90
C ALA A 62 -14.62 -10.18 13.96
N ILE A 63 -14.08 -11.29 14.50
CA ILE A 63 -13.54 -12.37 13.67
C ILE A 63 -14.46 -13.58 13.76
N ARG A 64 -15.02 -13.97 12.62
CA ARG A 64 -15.93 -15.10 12.48
C ARG A 64 -15.57 -15.86 11.20
N ILE A 65 -14.90 -16.99 11.35
CA ILE A 65 -14.46 -17.83 10.23
C ILE A 65 -15.20 -19.16 10.30
N ALA A 66 -15.85 -19.53 9.21
CA ALA A 66 -16.45 -20.85 9.01
C ALA A 66 -15.55 -21.66 8.07
N ILE A 67 -15.29 -22.92 8.40
CA ILE A 67 -14.37 -23.79 7.67
C ILE A 67 -15.06 -25.11 7.36
N GLU A 68 -15.11 -25.46 6.08
CA GLU A 68 -15.67 -26.72 5.59
C GLU A 68 -14.58 -27.58 4.96
N VAL A 69 -14.62 -28.88 5.23
CA VAL A 69 -13.74 -29.88 4.65
C VAL A 69 -14.56 -30.75 3.70
N ASP A 70 -14.51 -30.43 2.40
CA ASP A 70 -15.40 -31.00 1.40
C ASP A 70 -14.73 -32.10 0.56
N GLY A 71 -15.44 -33.24 0.45
CA GLY A 71 -15.16 -34.24 -0.56
C GLY A 71 -15.78 -33.90 -1.92
N TYR A 72 -15.07 -34.20 -3.00
CA TYR A 72 -15.58 -34.07 -4.38
C TYR A 72 -16.85 -34.91 -4.62
N ASP A 73 -16.94 -36.08 -4.00
CA ASP A 73 -18.09 -36.98 -4.10
C ASP A 73 -18.59 -37.43 -2.73
N LYS A 74 -19.75 -36.90 -2.33
CA LYS A 74 -20.41 -37.24 -1.05
C LYS A 74 -21.05 -38.64 -1.07
N ARG A 75 -21.26 -39.22 -2.25
CA ARG A 75 -21.92 -40.52 -2.45
C ARG A 75 -20.93 -41.65 -2.64
N GLY A 76 -19.63 -41.35 -2.75
CA GLY A 76 -18.57 -42.36 -2.94
C GLY A 76 -18.64 -43.10 -4.27
N THR A 77 -19.30 -42.52 -5.27
CA THR A 77 -19.52 -43.12 -6.61
C THR A 77 -18.36 -42.91 -7.58
N GLY A 78 -17.45 -41.99 -7.27
CA GLY A 78 -16.39 -41.51 -8.17
C GLY A 78 -16.89 -40.53 -9.26
N THR A 79 -18.18 -40.21 -9.31
CA THR A 79 -18.78 -39.35 -10.34
C THR A 79 -18.81 -37.88 -9.97
N GLY A 80 -18.43 -37.55 -8.73
CA GLY A 80 -18.40 -36.20 -8.22
C GLY A 80 -19.75 -35.67 -7.77
N MET A 81 -19.79 -34.36 -7.63
CA MET A 81 -20.92 -33.61 -7.11
C MET A 81 -22.10 -33.63 -8.09
N SER A 82 -23.28 -34.04 -7.63
CA SER A 82 -24.49 -33.89 -8.44
C SER A 82 -24.93 -32.43 -8.54
N LYS A 83 -25.82 -32.10 -9.48
CA LYS A 83 -26.41 -30.76 -9.60
C LYS A 83 -27.09 -30.31 -8.29
N SER A 84 -27.79 -31.21 -7.61
CA SER A 84 -28.42 -30.90 -6.32
C SER A 84 -27.39 -30.65 -5.21
N ASP A 85 -26.30 -31.42 -5.19
CA ASP A 85 -25.22 -31.22 -4.21
C ASP A 85 -24.54 -29.88 -4.42
N PHE A 86 -24.32 -29.47 -5.67
CA PHE A 86 -23.75 -28.17 -6.02
C PHE A 86 -24.64 -27.01 -5.59
N VAL A 87 -25.95 -27.10 -5.84
CA VAL A 87 -26.90 -26.07 -5.39
C VAL A 87 -26.94 -25.99 -3.86
N ASP A 88 -26.95 -27.14 -3.17
CA ASP A 88 -26.91 -27.17 -1.71
C ASP A 88 -25.62 -26.58 -1.15
N TRP A 89 -24.47 -26.88 -1.79
CA TRP A 89 -23.15 -26.33 -1.48
C TRP A 89 -23.15 -24.79 -1.55
N GLN A 90 -23.70 -24.22 -2.63
CA GLN A 90 -23.81 -22.76 -2.83
C GLN A 90 -24.73 -22.10 -1.79
N ARG A 91 -25.86 -22.72 -1.45
CA ARG A 91 -26.81 -22.17 -0.47
C ARG A 91 -26.23 -22.13 0.95
N ARG A 92 -25.47 -23.16 1.35
CA ARG A 92 -24.79 -23.18 2.64
C ARG A 92 -23.77 -22.04 2.76
N GLN A 93 -22.95 -21.87 1.73
CA GLN A 93 -21.99 -20.78 1.63
C GLN A 93 -22.69 -19.42 1.79
N ALA A 94 -23.71 -19.16 0.98
CA ALA A 94 -24.45 -17.90 1.02
C ALA A 94 -25.10 -17.65 2.38
N ALA A 95 -25.65 -18.68 3.02
CA ALA A 95 -26.24 -18.56 4.35
C ALA A 95 -25.19 -18.16 5.41
N LEU A 96 -24.03 -18.81 5.44
CA LEU A 96 -22.94 -18.45 6.36
C LEU A 96 -22.44 -17.04 6.10
N THR A 97 -22.16 -16.68 4.84
CA THR A 97 -21.71 -15.32 4.48
C THR A 97 -22.74 -14.26 4.88
N SER A 98 -24.04 -14.48 4.64
CA SER A 98 -25.10 -13.56 5.04
C SER A 98 -25.21 -13.35 6.56
N GLN A 99 -24.70 -14.31 7.34
CA GLN A 99 -24.63 -14.25 8.80
C GLN A 99 -23.32 -13.63 9.30
N GLY A 100 -22.48 -13.11 8.40
CA GLY A 100 -21.21 -12.46 8.72
C GLY A 100 -20.05 -13.43 8.96
N TRP A 101 -20.09 -14.61 8.36
CA TRP A 101 -18.95 -15.54 8.40
C TRP A 101 -18.07 -15.36 7.16
N PHE A 102 -16.75 -15.25 7.36
CA PHE A 102 -15.78 -15.56 6.31
C PHE A 102 -15.74 -17.07 6.14
N VAL A 103 -16.09 -17.56 4.95
CA VAL A 103 -16.18 -19.01 4.73
C VAL A 103 -15.00 -19.48 3.90
N LEU A 104 -14.23 -20.41 4.46
CA LEU A 104 -13.17 -21.14 3.77
C LEU A 104 -13.63 -22.57 3.55
N ARG A 105 -13.36 -23.11 2.36
CA ARG A 105 -13.69 -24.50 2.03
C ARG A 105 -12.46 -25.16 1.45
N PHE A 106 -12.07 -26.30 2.01
CA PHE A 106 -10.89 -27.05 1.60
C PHE A 106 -11.31 -28.40 1.04
N ALA A 107 -10.75 -28.78 -0.10
CA ALA A 107 -10.98 -30.10 -0.63
C ALA A 107 -10.24 -31.14 0.21
N ASN A 108 -10.82 -32.34 0.38
CA ASN A 108 -10.17 -33.47 1.05
C ASN A 108 -8.77 -33.77 0.50
N THR A 109 -8.57 -33.58 -0.81
CA THR A 109 -7.27 -33.74 -1.47
C THR A 109 -6.25 -32.71 -0.99
N ASP A 110 -6.65 -31.45 -0.80
CA ASP A 110 -5.76 -30.40 -0.31
C ASP A 110 -5.37 -30.67 1.14
N VAL A 111 -6.32 -31.10 1.96
CA VAL A 111 -6.06 -31.49 3.36
C VAL A 111 -5.02 -32.61 3.45
N ARG A 112 -5.09 -33.58 2.54
CA ARG A 112 -4.18 -34.74 2.50
C ARG A 112 -2.82 -34.40 1.90
N ASP A 113 -2.82 -33.77 0.72
CA ASP A 113 -1.65 -33.65 -0.14
C ASP A 113 -0.94 -32.29 0.00
N ALA A 114 -1.67 -31.26 0.46
CA ALA A 114 -1.16 -29.89 0.58
C ALA A 114 -1.64 -29.17 1.87
N PRO A 115 -1.53 -29.79 3.08
CA PRO A 115 -2.05 -29.20 4.32
C PRO A 115 -1.44 -27.83 4.66
N GLU A 116 -0.19 -27.57 4.25
CA GLU A 116 0.46 -26.27 4.46
C GLU A 116 -0.21 -25.15 3.66
N ARG A 117 -0.78 -25.43 2.48
CA ARG A 117 -1.57 -24.44 1.74
C ARG A 117 -2.85 -24.09 2.50
N CYS A 118 -3.57 -25.10 2.98
CA CYS A 118 -4.77 -24.88 3.80
C CYS A 118 -4.46 -24.02 5.02
N LYS A 119 -3.35 -24.32 5.70
CA LYS A 119 -2.86 -23.54 6.85
C LYS A 119 -2.60 -22.09 6.45
N GLN A 120 -1.89 -21.86 5.35
CA GLN A 120 -1.53 -20.53 4.86
C GLN A 120 -2.76 -19.66 4.60
N HIS A 121 -3.80 -20.18 3.94
CA HIS A 121 -5.03 -19.41 3.70
C HIS A 121 -5.73 -18.99 5.01
N ILE A 122 -5.76 -19.88 6.01
CA ILE A 122 -6.34 -19.55 7.32
C ILE A 122 -5.47 -18.51 8.05
N ASP A 123 -4.15 -18.66 8.03
CA ASP A 123 -3.21 -17.71 8.63
C ASP A 123 -3.35 -16.31 8.00
N LEU A 124 -3.42 -16.22 6.67
CA LEU A 124 -3.57 -14.95 5.95
C LEU A 124 -4.89 -14.27 6.30
N LEU A 125 -6.00 -15.01 6.28
CA LEU A 125 -7.30 -14.47 6.67
C LEU A 125 -7.30 -13.97 8.12
N LEU A 126 -6.79 -14.79 9.06
CA LEU A 126 -6.71 -14.40 10.47
C LEU A 126 -5.86 -13.14 10.67
N ARG A 127 -4.73 -13.02 9.98
CA ARG A 127 -3.87 -11.84 10.05
C ARG A 127 -4.58 -10.59 9.55
N SER A 128 -5.20 -10.66 8.38
CA SER A 128 -6.00 -9.56 7.81
C SER A 128 -7.09 -9.10 8.78
N GLU A 129 -7.89 -10.03 9.29
CA GLU A 129 -9.02 -9.69 10.16
C GLU A 129 -8.59 -9.16 11.53
N ARG A 130 -7.50 -9.70 12.10
CA ARG A 130 -6.89 -9.15 13.34
C ARG A 130 -6.34 -7.74 13.12
N GLN A 131 -5.70 -7.47 11.98
CA GLN A 131 -5.18 -6.13 11.68
C GLN A 131 -6.32 -5.10 11.58
N LYS A 132 -7.40 -5.43 10.85
CA LYS A 132 -8.59 -4.57 10.75
C LYS A 132 -9.20 -4.31 12.14
N SER A 133 -9.39 -5.35 12.94
CA SER A 133 -9.95 -5.24 14.28
C SER A 133 -9.08 -4.39 15.21
N ASN A 134 -7.76 -4.61 15.19
CA ASN A 134 -6.80 -3.83 15.98
C ASN A 134 -6.78 -2.36 15.56
N TYR A 135 -6.84 -2.08 14.26
CA TYR A 135 -6.90 -0.72 13.73
C TYR A 135 -8.16 0.01 14.22
N GLN A 136 -9.33 -0.63 14.12
CA GLN A 136 -10.58 -0.08 14.65
C GLN A 136 -10.50 0.20 16.16
N THR A 137 -9.99 -0.76 16.94
CA THR A 137 -9.81 -0.61 18.40
C THR A 137 -8.84 0.54 18.73
N HIS A 138 -7.77 0.71 17.96
CA HIS A 138 -6.82 1.80 18.14
C HIS A 138 -7.46 3.17 17.89
N ILE A 139 -8.27 3.30 16.84
CA ILE A 139 -9.01 4.53 16.54
C ILE A 139 -10.02 4.82 17.68
N GLU A 140 -10.78 3.82 18.13
CA GLU A 140 -11.74 3.97 19.22
C GLU A 140 -11.06 4.45 20.52
N ASN A 141 -9.93 3.86 20.86
CA ASN A 141 -9.14 4.26 22.03
C ASN A 141 -8.62 5.70 21.88
N SER A 142 -8.13 6.07 20.70
CA SER A 142 -7.67 7.43 20.41
C SER A 142 -8.80 8.46 20.52
N ILE A 143 -9.99 8.14 20.02
CA ILE A 143 -11.20 8.98 20.17
C ILE A 143 -11.53 9.15 21.66
N ARG A 144 -11.50 8.06 22.44
CA ARG A 144 -11.78 8.08 23.87
C ARG A 144 -10.78 8.96 24.63
N ASP A 145 -9.50 8.82 24.35
CA ASP A 145 -8.45 9.59 25.01
C ASP A 145 -8.52 11.08 24.64
N LEU A 146 -8.78 11.40 23.36
CA LEU A 146 -9.00 12.79 22.93
C LEU A 146 -10.25 13.41 23.57
N LYS A 147 -11.35 12.66 23.73
CA LYS A 147 -12.54 13.13 24.45
C LYS A 147 -12.25 13.45 25.92
N ASN A 148 -11.42 12.64 26.57
CA ASN A 148 -10.96 12.90 27.94
C ASN A 148 -10.13 14.19 28.00
N GLN A 149 -9.20 14.40 27.06
CA GLN A 149 -8.41 15.63 26.96
C GLN A 149 -9.26 16.85 26.66
N LEU A 150 -10.25 16.72 25.78
CA LEU A 150 -11.19 17.79 25.44
C LEU A 150 -11.94 18.26 26.69
N SER A 151 -12.43 17.31 27.50
CA SER A 151 -13.13 17.60 28.75
C SER A 151 -12.24 18.33 29.76
N GLN A 152 -10.96 17.96 29.86
CA GLN A 152 -9.97 18.63 30.72
C GLN A 152 -9.62 20.04 30.23
N THR A 153 -9.46 20.20 28.91
CA THR A 153 -9.13 21.49 28.29
C THR A 153 -10.29 22.47 28.40
N GLN A 154 -11.53 22.00 28.29
CA GLN A 154 -12.72 22.83 28.47
C GLN A 154 -12.82 23.42 29.89
N ALA A 155 -12.34 22.70 30.91
CA ALA A 155 -12.23 23.21 32.28
C ALA A 155 -11.14 24.31 32.43
N GLN A 156 -10.20 24.41 31.50
CA GLN A 156 -9.11 25.40 31.48
C GLN A 156 -9.34 26.54 30.47
N ALA A 157 -10.17 26.32 29.44
CA ALA A 157 -10.44 27.24 28.33
C ALA A 157 -11.07 28.57 28.76
N GLN A 158 -11.73 28.60 29.92
CA GLN A 158 -12.23 29.84 30.52
C GLN A 158 -11.11 30.84 30.90
N ARG A 159 -9.82 30.47 30.82
CA ARG A 159 -8.69 31.27 31.30
C ARG A 159 -7.76 31.83 30.21
N SER A 160 -7.77 31.35 28.95
CA SER A 160 -6.87 31.90 27.91
C SER A 160 -7.29 31.58 26.47
N LYS A 161 -6.97 32.48 25.53
CA LYS A 161 -7.24 32.34 24.08
C LYS A 161 -6.48 31.15 23.43
N ALA A 162 -5.28 30.85 23.92
CA ALA A 162 -4.51 29.68 23.46
C ALA A 162 -5.22 28.35 23.78
N SER A 163 -5.89 28.29 24.93
CA SER A 163 -6.65 27.10 25.34
C SER A 163 -7.93 26.91 24.51
N GLU A 164 -8.46 27.95 23.88
CA GLU A 164 -9.59 27.86 22.94
C GLU A 164 -9.14 27.28 21.59
N GLU A 165 -7.96 27.69 21.09
CA GLU A 165 -7.38 27.13 19.85
C GLU A 165 -7.08 25.61 20.00
N ASP A 166 -6.54 25.20 21.15
CA ASP A 166 -6.33 23.79 21.46
C ASP A 166 -7.66 23.01 21.56
N HIS A 167 -8.71 23.62 22.14
CA HIS A 167 -10.05 23.02 22.21
C HIS A 167 -10.62 22.74 20.80
N GLN A 168 -10.56 23.73 19.90
CA GLN A 168 -11.03 23.57 18.51
C GLN A 168 -10.22 22.53 17.73
N ARG A 169 -8.91 22.46 17.98
CA ARG A 169 -8.04 21.44 17.36
C ARG A 169 -8.43 20.02 17.78
N LEU A 170 -8.70 19.80 19.07
CA LEU A 170 -9.11 18.50 19.60
C LEU A 170 -10.46 18.07 19.01
N ILE A 171 -11.43 18.99 18.88
CA ILE A 171 -12.73 18.70 18.23
C ILE A 171 -12.53 18.22 16.79
N LYS A 172 -11.72 18.95 16.00
CA LYS A 172 -11.44 18.58 14.60
C LYS A 172 -10.75 17.21 14.49
N GLN A 173 -9.85 16.88 15.43
CA GLN A 173 -9.19 15.57 15.47
C GLN A 173 -10.17 14.44 15.80
N ILE A 174 -11.06 14.64 16.80
CA ILE A 174 -12.09 13.67 17.15
C ILE A 174 -13.02 13.42 15.95
N ASP A 175 -13.48 14.48 15.29
CA ASP A 175 -14.36 14.37 14.11
C ASP A 175 -13.69 13.59 12.97
N THR A 176 -12.41 13.87 12.71
CA THR A 176 -11.63 13.15 11.69
C THR A 176 -11.52 11.65 12.02
N LEU A 177 -11.18 11.31 13.28
CA LEU A 177 -11.05 9.92 13.70
C LEU A 177 -12.40 9.20 13.73
N GLN A 178 -13.48 9.88 14.11
CA GLN A 178 -14.84 9.33 14.06
C GLN A 178 -15.24 9.00 12.62
N HIS A 179 -14.92 9.88 11.68
CA HIS A 179 -15.17 9.61 10.28
C HIS A 179 -14.32 8.44 9.75
N GLN A 180 -13.02 8.36 10.12
CA GLN A 180 -12.18 7.21 9.77
C GLN A 180 -12.71 5.90 10.35
N LEU A 181 -13.18 5.90 11.59
CA LEU A 181 -13.81 4.72 12.20
C LEU A 181 -15.08 4.33 11.45
N GLN A 182 -15.90 5.30 11.05
CA GLN A 182 -17.10 5.04 10.26
C GLN A 182 -16.76 4.42 8.90
N LEU A 183 -15.75 4.93 8.19
CA LEU A 183 -15.26 4.35 6.94
C LEU A 183 -14.72 2.93 7.15
N ALA A 184 -13.96 2.70 8.23
CA ALA A 184 -13.41 1.39 8.56
C ALA A 184 -14.48 0.37 8.99
N GLN A 185 -15.60 0.82 9.54
CA GLN A 185 -16.74 -0.02 9.94
C GLN A 185 -17.71 -0.29 8.78
N GLN A 186 -17.75 0.60 7.79
CA GLN A 186 -18.54 0.42 6.57
C GLN A 186 -17.71 -0.38 5.57
N GLU A 187 -17.88 -1.71 5.53
CA GLU A 187 -17.35 -2.58 4.46
C GLU A 187 -18.05 -2.32 3.10
N LYS A 188 -18.14 -1.07 2.67
CA LYS A 188 -18.57 -0.72 1.32
C LYS A 188 -17.34 -0.38 0.48
N PRO A 189 -17.28 -0.87 -0.78
CA PRO A 189 -16.29 -0.34 -1.72
C PRO A 189 -16.49 1.18 -1.81
N LEU A 190 -15.39 1.91 -1.66
CA LEU A 190 -15.37 3.38 -1.68
C LEU A 190 -16.10 3.90 -2.92
N THR A 191 -17.02 4.84 -2.71
CA THR A 191 -17.60 5.60 -3.82
C THR A 191 -16.62 6.70 -4.29
N GLU A 192 -16.66 7.09 -5.57
CA GLU A 192 -15.75 8.11 -6.14
C GLU A 192 -15.76 9.44 -5.35
N ASP A 193 -16.91 9.78 -4.74
CA ASP A 193 -17.06 10.99 -3.92
C ASP A 193 -16.32 10.88 -2.56
N GLU A 194 -16.20 9.68 -2.00
CA GLU A 194 -15.54 9.42 -0.71
C GLU A 194 -14.00 9.39 -0.84
N GLU A 195 -13.46 8.93 -1.99
CA GLU A 195 -12.03 9.09 -2.31
C GLU A 195 -11.64 10.58 -2.40
N THR A 196 -12.52 11.39 -2.98
CA THR A 196 -12.32 12.84 -3.10
C THR A 196 -12.38 13.51 -1.73
N LEU A 197 -13.25 13.04 -0.83
CA LEU A 197 -13.33 13.50 0.56
C LEU A 197 -12.06 13.11 1.35
N LEU A 198 -11.55 11.89 1.17
CA LEU A 198 -10.30 11.43 1.76
C LEU A 198 -9.10 12.25 1.29
N GLN A 199 -9.03 12.60 0.00
CA GLN A 199 -8.00 13.49 -0.53
C GLN A 199 -8.06 14.87 0.11
N ARG A 200 -9.25 15.47 0.23
CA ARG A 200 -9.43 16.77 0.90
C ARG A 200 -9.07 16.72 2.39
N LEU A 201 -9.37 15.61 3.08
CA LEU A 201 -8.99 15.43 4.48
C LEU A 201 -7.48 15.31 4.64
N ASN A 202 -6.82 14.57 3.74
CA ASN A 202 -5.36 14.41 3.75
C ASN A 202 -4.65 15.73 3.43
N GLU A 203 -5.18 16.51 2.49
CA GLU A 203 -4.72 17.87 2.20
C GLU A 203 -4.92 18.82 3.40
N SER A 204 -6.08 18.75 4.07
CA SER A 204 -6.38 19.51 5.29
C SER A 204 -5.45 19.14 6.44
N GLN A 205 -5.09 17.86 6.59
CA GLN A 205 -4.10 17.39 7.57
C GLN A 205 -2.69 17.92 7.25
N LYS A 206 -2.30 17.92 5.97
CA LYS A 206 -1.03 18.47 5.51
C LYS A 206 -0.93 19.98 5.77
N GLN A 207 -2.03 20.72 5.52
CA GLN A 207 -2.13 22.14 5.86
C GLN A 207 -1.98 22.38 7.37
N LEU A 208 -2.59 21.55 8.23
CA LEU A 208 -2.42 21.66 9.69
C LEU A 208 -0.98 21.41 10.14
N GLN A 209 -0.26 20.50 9.48
CA GLN A 209 1.16 20.25 9.75
C GLN A 209 2.04 21.42 9.29
N GLU A 210 1.72 22.05 8.17
CA GLU A 210 2.41 23.26 7.68
C GLU A 210 2.16 24.46 8.60
N ILE A 211 0.92 24.69 9.06
CA ILE A 211 0.58 25.74 10.05
C ILE A 211 1.33 25.52 11.37
N SER A 212 1.45 24.26 11.84
CA SER A 212 2.24 23.94 13.05
C SER A 212 3.74 24.17 12.85
N ARG A 213 4.24 24.06 11.62
CA ARG A 213 5.64 24.32 11.25
C ARG A 213 5.91 25.81 11.23
N GLU A 214 4.98 26.61 10.71
CA GLU A 214 5.04 28.07 10.74
C GLU A 214 4.99 28.62 12.16
N ASN A 215 4.17 28.04 13.05
CA ASN A 215 4.09 28.48 14.44
C ASN A 215 5.39 28.20 15.24
N ASN A 216 6.15 27.17 14.85
CA ASN A 216 7.50 26.92 15.40
C ASN A 216 8.53 27.90 14.83
N ILE A 217 8.46 28.24 13.54
CA ILE A 217 9.34 29.25 12.91
C ILE A 217 9.08 30.65 13.50
N MET A 218 7.81 30.99 13.76
CA MET A 218 7.42 32.26 14.39
C MET A 218 7.93 32.36 15.83
N LYS A 219 7.86 31.27 16.62
CA LYS A 219 8.46 31.22 17.97
C LYS A 219 9.98 31.39 17.94
N THR A 220 10.69 30.71 17.05
CA THR A 220 12.16 30.85 16.94
C THR A 220 12.61 32.24 16.46
N THR A 221 11.86 32.87 15.56
CA THR A 221 12.18 34.20 15.02
C THR A 221 11.95 35.29 16.07
N ILE A 222 10.91 35.17 16.88
CA ILE A 222 10.63 36.08 18.00
C ILE A 222 11.73 35.98 19.08
N TRP A 223 12.19 34.77 19.42
CA TRP A 223 13.31 34.57 20.36
C TRP A 223 14.64 35.12 19.81
N ALA A 224 14.90 34.98 18.52
CA ALA A 224 16.09 35.56 17.88
C ALA A 224 16.06 37.09 17.87
N LEU A 225 14.90 37.71 17.61
CA LEU A 225 14.74 39.16 17.65
C LEU A 225 14.83 39.73 19.07
N THR A 226 14.21 39.08 20.05
CA THR A 226 14.28 39.51 21.46
C THR A 226 15.69 39.39 22.03
N THR A 227 16.44 38.34 21.68
CA THR A 227 17.85 38.20 22.08
C THR A 227 18.75 39.23 21.40
N LEU A 228 18.54 39.52 20.11
CA LEU A 228 19.29 40.56 19.38
C LEU A 228 19.05 41.96 19.98
N VAL A 229 17.79 42.28 20.31
CA VAL A 229 17.42 43.56 20.94
C VAL A 229 18.01 43.65 22.36
N ALA A 230 17.99 42.56 23.14
CA ALA A 230 18.60 42.55 24.46
C ALA A 230 20.13 42.75 24.40
N VAL A 231 20.82 42.08 23.46
CA VAL A 231 22.28 42.22 23.27
C VAL A 231 22.66 43.62 22.81
N THR A 232 21.87 44.23 21.91
CA THR A 232 22.13 45.62 21.45
C THR A 232 21.88 46.65 22.55
N ILE A 233 20.84 46.47 23.38
CA ILE A 233 20.62 47.30 24.57
C ILE A 233 21.77 47.14 25.57
N LEU A 234 22.22 45.91 25.84
CA LEU A 234 23.37 45.64 26.71
C LEU A 234 24.66 46.27 26.18
N ALA A 235 24.94 46.20 24.89
CA ALA A 235 26.12 46.82 24.28
C ALA A 235 26.07 48.36 24.27
N LEU A 236 24.88 48.95 24.22
CA LEU A 236 24.68 50.40 24.29
C LEU A 236 24.77 50.93 25.73
N VAL A 237 24.30 50.15 26.72
CA VAL A 237 24.34 50.50 28.15
C VAL A 237 25.73 50.26 28.74
N PHE A 238 26.44 49.23 28.30
CA PHE A 238 27.81 48.92 28.71
C PHE A 238 28.81 49.33 27.63
N LYS A 239 29.02 50.63 27.44
CA LYS A 239 30.24 51.13 26.80
C LYS A 239 31.38 51.09 27.84
N PRO A 240 32.40 50.21 27.71
CA PRO A 240 33.56 50.28 28.58
C PRO A 240 34.35 51.55 28.25
N ASN A 241 34.47 52.42 29.25
CA ASN A 241 35.26 53.64 29.17
C ASN A 241 36.74 53.26 29.34
N THR A 242 37.54 53.32 28.27
CA THR A 242 38.99 53.14 28.37
C THR A 242 39.68 54.37 27.80
N ASN A 243 39.99 55.30 28.69
CA ASN A 243 41.08 56.24 28.53
C ASN A 243 42.26 55.66 29.31
N GLU A 244 43.31 55.20 28.63
CA GLU A 244 44.67 55.34 29.13
C GLU A 244 45.70 55.20 28.00
N THR A 245 46.61 56.17 27.97
CA THR A 245 47.66 56.38 26.96
C THR A 245 48.98 56.11 27.64
N ILE A 246 49.83 55.15 27.22
CA ILE A 246 51.31 55.19 27.39
C ILE A 246 52.06 54.39 26.29
N LYS A 247 52.81 55.16 25.47
CA LYS A 247 54.19 55.03 24.92
C LYS A 247 54.72 53.75 24.23
N THR A 248 54.96 53.91 22.92
CA THR A 248 56.19 53.67 22.11
C THR A 248 57.34 52.80 22.66
N VAL A 249 57.78 51.80 21.88
CA VAL A 249 59.19 51.59 21.42
C VAL A 249 59.19 50.91 20.03
N ALA A 250 60.11 51.36 19.18
CA ALA A 250 60.36 50.98 17.78
C ALA A 250 60.92 49.57 17.56
N SER A 251 60.75 49.00 16.35
CA SER A 251 61.87 48.83 15.38
C SER A 251 61.48 48.02 14.13
N VAL A 252 61.73 48.66 12.98
CA VAL A 252 62.26 48.13 11.71
C VAL A 252 61.47 47.02 10.99
N SER A 253 60.69 47.47 10.00
CA SER A 253 60.33 46.72 8.80
C SER A 253 61.31 47.10 7.70
N ASP A 254 62.04 46.11 7.18
CA ASP A 254 62.69 46.20 5.88
C ASP A 254 61.78 45.61 4.80
N ARG A 255 61.60 46.42 3.75
CA ARG A 255 61.12 46.07 2.40
C ARG A 255 62.30 46.38 1.46
N PRO A 256 62.46 45.75 0.29
CA PRO A 256 61.67 46.17 -0.89
C PRO A 256 61.37 45.05 -1.92
N ALA A 257 60.20 45.11 -2.60
CA ALA A 257 59.95 45.51 -4.01
C ALA A 257 59.81 44.27 -4.96
N GLN A 258 58.66 43.94 -5.58
CA GLN A 258 57.85 44.57 -6.67
C GLN A 258 58.62 44.80 -8.01
N PRO A 259 57.98 44.92 -9.21
CA PRO A 259 56.56 44.74 -9.65
C PRO A 259 56.34 44.23 -11.12
N GLU A 260 55.09 44.38 -11.63
CA GLU A 260 54.60 44.49 -13.05
C GLU A 260 54.40 43.19 -13.89
N LYS A 261 53.40 43.01 -14.78
CA LYS A 261 52.36 43.86 -15.42
C LYS A 261 51.31 42.96 -16.14
N GLN A 262 50.06 43.47 -16.28
CA GLN A 262 49.12 43.51 -17.45
C GLN A 262 49.15 42.44 -18.58
N LEU A 263 48.12 42.09 -19.38
CA LEU A 263 46.66 42.26 -19.54
C LEU A 263 46.28 41.46 -20.84
N THR A 264 44.99 41.39 -21.22
CA THR A 264 44.36 40.94 -22.51
C THR A 264 44.15 39.43 -22.70
N GLU A 265 42.94 38.87 -22.84
CA GLU A 265 41.76 39.13 -23.72
C GLU A 265 41.91 38.51 -25.13
N TYR A 266 41.04 37.53 -25.47
CA TYR A 266 40.48 37.42 -26.82
C TYR A 266 39.18 36.60 -26.86
N ILE A 267 38.24 37.14 -27.64
CA ILE A 267 36.84 36.77 -27.89
C ILE A 267 36.76 35.85 -29.13
N ALA A 268 35.72 35.02 -29.24
CA ALA A 268 34.79 34.91 -30.39
C ALA A 268 34.30 33.49 -30.73
N GLN A 269 32.97 33.35 -30.82
CA GLN A 269 32.27 32.40 -31.71
C GLN A 269 32.30 32.92 -33.16
N PRO A 270 32.05 32.05 -34.16
CA PRO A 270 30.76 32.09 -34.92
C PRO A 270 30.22 30.65 -35.19
N VAL A 271 28.92 30.32 -35.31
CA VAL A 271 27.77 30.79 -36.14
C VAL A 271 27.72 30.17 -37.57
N LEU A 272 26.63 29.40 -37.79
CA LEU A 272 25.84 29.08 -39.01
C LEU A 272 26.21 27.94 -40.02
N THR A 273 25.13 27.22 -40.36
CA THR A 273 24.77 26.21 -41.39
C THR A 273 24.86 26.75 -42.86
N PRO A 274 24.45 26.10 -43.99
CA PRO A 274 23.60 24.90 -44.24
C PRO A 274 23.92 23.99 -45.49
N ALA A 275 22.99 23.06 -45.80
CA ALA A 275 22.57 22.52 -47.12
C ALA A 275 23.34 21.34 -47.78
N SER A 276 22.66 20.19 -47.98
CA SER A 276 22.18 19.59 -49.26
C SER A 276 23.24 18.68 -49.93
N THR A 277 23.00 17.49 -50.50
CA THR A 277 21.97 17.07 -51.48
C THR A 277 21.99 15.52 -51.62
N GLU A 278 20.90 15.01 -52.15
CA GLU A 278 20.49 13.64 -52.55
C GLU A 278 21.43 12.83 -53.46
N MET A 279 21.27 11.49 -53.45
CA MET A 279 21.07 10.62 -54.64
C MET A 279 20.76 9.16 -54.19
N THR A 280 19.52 8.67 -54.33
CA THR A 280 18.94 7.79 -55.38
C THR A 280 19.27 6.30 -55.31
N SER A 281 18.26 5.47 -55.03
CA SER A 281 17.69 4.38 -55.87
C SER A 281 16.62 3.64 -55.04
N ALA A 282 15.31 3.65 -55.32
CA ALA A 282 14.53 3.15 -56.47
C ALA A 282 14.39 1.62 -56.54
N GLY A 283 13.14 1.14 -56.39
CA GLY A 283 12.66 -0.24 -56.62
C GLY A 283 11.67 -0.71 -55.52
N ASN A 284 10.40 -0.25 -55.49
CA ASN A 284 9.19 -0.86 -56.11
C ASN A 284 9.07 -2.39 -55.94
N VAL A 285 7.95 -3.06 -55.67
CA VAL A 285 6.52 -2.79 -55.39
C VAL A 285 5.92 -4.20 -55.11
N GLN A 286 4.92 -4.34 -54.24
CA GLN A 286 3.63 -5.01 -54.56
C GLN A 286 2.71 -5.06 -53.33
N GLN A 287 1.53 -4.46 -53.49
CA GLN A 287 0.36 -4.51 -52.61
C GLN A 287 -0.32 -5.89 -52.63
N SER A 288 -1.09 -6.20 -51.57
CA SER A 288 -2.51 -6.57 -51.72
C SER A 288 -3.23 -6.64 -50.36
N GLU A 289 -4.26 -5.80 -50.19
CA GLU A 289 -5.43 -6.08 -49.33
C GLU A 289 -6.37 -7.09 -50.02
N PRO A 290 -7.33 -7.66 -49.28
CA PRO A 290 -8.70 -7.54 -49.78
C PRO A 290 -9.75 -7.18 -48.72
N LYS A 291 -10.69 -6.34 -49.18
CA LYS A 291 -12.05 -6.15 -48.66
C LYS A 291 -12.93 -7.38 -48.94
N ILE A 292 -13.84 -7.71 -48.03
CA ILE A 292 -15.10 -8.39 -48.34
C ILE A 292 -16.24 -7.71 -47.55
N GLU A 293 -17.23 -7.18 -48.29
CA GLU A 293 -18.58 -6.83 -47.84
C GLU A 293 -19.53 -8.02 -48.06
N SER A 294 -20.55 -8.16 -47.19
CA SER A 294 -21.93 -8.53 -47.57
C SER A 294 -22.84 -8.45 -46.33
N SER A 295 -23.74 -7.46 -46.22
CA SER A 295 -25.12 -7.46 -46.74
C SER A 295 -26.12 -8.28 -45.90
N TRP A 296 -27.02 -7.60 -45.19
CA TRP A 296 -28.47 -7.87 -45.20
C TRP A 296 -29.26 -6.56 -44.98
N LYS A 297 -30.25 -6.34 -45.86
CA LYS A 297 -31.19 -5.21 -45.96
C LYS A 297 -32.29 -5.29 -44.89
N LYS A 298 -32.62 -4.17 -44.23
CA LYS A 298 -33.86 -3.34 -44.34
C LYS A 298 -35.18 -4.11 -44.34
N ASP A 299 -35.95 -3.91 -43.26
CA ASP A 299 -37.40 -3.69 -43.30
C ASP A 299 -37.72 -2.37 -42.57
N THR A 300 -38.57 -1.57 -43.19
CA THR A 300 -39.09 -0.28 -42.72
C THR A 300 -40.55 -0.43 -42.33
N PHE A 301 -40.98 0.13 -41.19
CA PHE A 301 -42.29 0.78 -41.09
C PHE A 301 -42.25 1.90 -40.03
N ASP A 302 -42.97 2.96 -40.38
CA ASP A 302 -42.91 4.32 -39.86
C ASP A 302 -43.90 4.55 -38.70
N GLN A 303 -43.66 5.63 -37.95
CA GLN A 303 -44.58 6.49 -37.20
C GLN A 303 -44.24 6.76 -35.72
N GLY A 304 -43.54 7.88 -35.53
CA GLY A 304 -43.99 8.97 -34.64
C GLY A 304 -43.90 8.75 -33.12
N GLY A 305 -42.73 9.02 -32.54
CA GLY A 305 -42.58 9.23 -31.10
C GLY A 305 -41.32 10.03 -30.79
N LEU A 306 -41.49 11.16 -30.09
CA LEU A 306 -40.46 12.08 -29.59
C LEU A 306 -39.06 11.45 -29.38
N VAL A 307 -38.06 11.95 -30.11
CA VAL A 307 -36.65 11.72 -29.76
C VAL A 307 -36.22 12.81 -28.77
N LEU A 308 -36.26 12.47 -27.49
CA LEU A 308 -35.42 13.10 -26.48
C LEU A 308 -33.96 12.82 -26.85
N VAL A 309 -33.19 13.86 -27.14
CA VAL A 309 -31.73 13.79 -27.32
C VAL A 309 -31.14 13.46 -25.94
N GLY A 310 -30.97 12.16 -25.67
CA GLY A 310 -30.42 11.64 -24.44
C GLY A 310 -29.18 10.80 -24.71
N ASN A 311 -28.13 11.12 -23.94
CA ASN A 311 -26.95 10.32 -23.59
C ASN A 311 -25.64 10.75 -24.27
N ILE A 312 -25.09 11.86 -23.76
CA ILE A 312 -23.65 11.98 -23.60
C ILE A 312 -23.27 10.99 -22.50
N GLN A 313 -22.87 9.78 -22.87
CA GLN A 313 -22.09 8.92 -21.99
C GLN A 313 -20.75 9.62 -21.76
N HIS A 314 -20.60 10.29 -20.62
CA HIS A 314 -19.30 10.62 -20.07
C HIS A 314 -18.55 9.30 -19.87
N ARG A 315 -17.69 8.94 -20.82
CA ARG A 315 -16.71 7.88 -20.67
C ARG A 315 -15.74 8.37 -19.59
N LEU A 316 -15.80 7.79 -18.39
CA LEU A 316 -14.79 8.00 -17.35
C LEU A 316 -13.41 7.79 -18.00
N PRO A 317 -12.42 8.68 -17.76
CA PRO A 317 -11.10 8.52 -18.37
C PRO A 317 -10.50 7.20 -17.90
N GLU A 318 -10.19 6.29 -18.84
CA GLU A 318 -9.45 5.07 -18.54
C GLU A 318 -8.19 5.43 -17.73
N LYS A 319 -8.02 4.81 -16.55
CA LYS A 319 -6.84 5.03 -15.69
C LYS A 319 -5.58 4.76 -16.51
N ARG A 320 -4.71 5.76 -16.65
CA ARG A 320 -3.49 5.67 -17.49
C ARG A 320 -2.59 4.52 -17.00
N PRO A 321 -2.09 3.63 -17.88
CA PRO A 321 -1.18 2.57 -17.47
C PRO A 321 0.05 3.09 -16.71
N GLY A 322 0.33 2.48 -15.57
CA GLY A 322 1.41 2.86 -14.64
C GLY A 322 1.06 4.00 -13.69
N SER A 323 -0.20 4.45 -13.62
CA SER A 323 -0.62 5.50 -12.69
C SER A 323 -0.67 5.04 -11.24
N SER A 324 -0.88 3.74 -11.00
CA SER A 324 -0.97 3.13 -9.66
C SER A 324 -0.86 1.60 -9.76
N CYS A 325 -0.72 0.92 -8.62
CA CYS A 325 -0.65 -0.54 -8.52
C CYS A 325 -1.98 -1.25 -8.84
N GLN A 326 -3.08 -0.51 -9.03
CA GLN A 326 -4.30 -1.08 -9.64
C GLN A 326 -4.17 -1.22 -11.16
N ASN A 327 -3.29 -0.45 -11.81
CA ASN A 327 -2.98 -0.57 -13.24
C ASN A 327 -1.47 -0.38 -13.50
N PRO A 328 -0.62 -1.29 -13.00
CA PRO A 328 0.83 -1.12 -13.04
C PRO A 328 1.40 -1.40 -14.43
N LEU A 329 2.62 -0.92 -14.66
CA LEU A 329 3.43 -1.34 -15.81
C LEU A 329 4.27 -2.56 -15.44
N SER A 330 4.60 -3.39 -16.43
CA SER A 330 5.58 -4.46 -16.25
C SER A 330 6.95 -3.87 -15.89
N TRP A 331 7.71 -4.56 -15.04
CA TRP A 331 9.10 -4.23 -14.72
C TRP A 331 9.99 -4.03 -15.96
N GLU A 332 9.67 -4.71 -17.08
CA GLU A 332 10.39 -4.55 -18.36
C GLU A 332 10.29 -3.11 -18.90
N GLN A 333 9.22 -2.40 -18.56
CA GLN A 333 8.97 -1.03 -19.00
C GLN A 333 9.61 0.01 -18.07
N ALA A 334 10.21 -0.39 -16.94
CA ALA A 334 10.76 0.52 -15.93
C ALA A 334 11.81 1.49 -16.50
N ALA A 335 12.72 1.02 -17.34
CA ALA A 335 13.77 1.87 -17.94
C ALA A 335 13.18 3.02 -18.78
N SER A 336 12.04 2.79 -19.46
CA SER A 336 11.34 3.83 -20.23
C SER A 336 10.67 4.91 -19.36
N LYS A 337 10.59 4.69 -18.05
CA LYS A 337 9.95 5.58 -17.08
C LYS A 337 10.93 6.34 -16.20
N ILE A 338 12.24 6.24 -16.46
CA ILE A 338 13.26 7.03 -15.76
C ILE A 338 12.89 8.53 -15.82
N GLY A 339 12.93 9.17 -14.65
CA GLY A 339 12.56 10.57 -14.45
C GLY A 339 11.06 10.82 -14.27
N LYS A 340 10.21 9.78 -14.22
CA LYS A 340 8.76 9.90 -14.04
C LYS A 340 8.27 9.05 -12.87
N ASN A 341 7.18 9.49 -12.23
CA ASN A 341 6.44 8.63 -11.31
C ASN A 341 5.75 7.51 -12.10
N ALA A 342 5.88 6.28 -11.63
CA ALA A 342 5.21 5.13 -12.20
C ALA A 342 4.97 4.06 -11.12
N ALA A 343 3.93 3.25 -11.33
CA ALA A 343 3.70 2.00 -10.64
C ALA A 343 4.27 0.85 -11.47
N ILE A 344 5.21 0.10 -10.90
CA ILE A 344 5.94 -0.97 -11.58
C ILE A 344 5.71 -2.30 -10.87
N LYS A 345 5.19 -3.30 -11.60
CA LYS A 345 4.91 -4.66 -11.12
C LYS A 345 5.96 -5.67 -11.61
N GLY A 346 6.36 -6.59 -10.75
CA GLY A 346 7.18 -7.74 -11.12
C GLY A 346 7.46 -8.67 -9.94
N ASN A 347 8.20 -9.74 -10.22
CA ASN A 347 8.53 -10.78 -9.23
C ASN A 347 9.81 -10.42 -8.48
N ILE A 348 9.86 -10.69 -7.18
CA ILE A 348 11.07 -10.55 -6.38
C ILE A 348 12.09 -11.61 -6.80
N ILE A 349 13.24 -11.18 -7.27
CA ILE A 349 14.40 -12.03 -7.58
C ILE A 349 15.23 -12.26 -6.33
N ASN A 350 15.45 -11.20 -5.54
CA ASN A 350 16.31 -11.24 -4.37
C ASN A 350 16.02 -10.07 -3.42
N ILE A 351 16.22 -10.30 -2.12
CA ILE A 351 16.16 -9.27 -1.07
C ILE A 351 17.51 -9.27 -0.36
N THR A 352 18.15 -8.12 -0.24
CA THR A 352 19.50 -8.03 0.34
C THR A 352 19.62 -6.82 1.25
N TYR A 353 19.85 -7.06 2.54
CA TYR A 353 20.23 -6.02 3.48
C TYR A 353 21.75 -5.81 3.46
N ARG A 354 22.19 -4.57 3.20
CA ARG A 354 23.60 -4.17 3.08
C ARG A 354 24.02 -3.30 4.25
N ASN A 355 24.31 -3.92 5.38
CA ASN A 355 24.78 -3.20 6.58
C ASN A 355 26.19 -2.59 6.42
N ASP A 356 26.94 -3.05 5.42
CA ASP A 356 28.30 -2.67 5.04
C ASP A 356 28.36 -1.41 4.16
N VAL A 357 27.22 -0.99 3.60
CA VAL A 357 27.12 0.18 2.71
C VAL A 357 26.66 1.41 3.48
N ARG A 358 27.21 2.59 3.17
CA ARG A 358 26.79 3.87 3.75
C ARG A 358 25.28 4.07 3.52
N GLY A 359 24.55 4.34 4.61
CA GLY A 359 23.09 4.44 4.59
C GLY A 359 22.35 3.13 4.81
N LYS A 360 23.07 2.00 4.97
CA LYS A 360 22.56 0.67 5.33
C LYS A 360 21.29 0.25 4.56
N PRO A 361 21.30 0.28 3.21
CA PRO A 361 20.10 0.04 2.44
C PRO A 361 19.68 -1.43 2.46
N THR A 362 18.39 -1.66 2.25
CA THR A 362 17.84 -2.95 1.81
C THR A 362 17.44 -2.82 0.34
N TRP A 363 17.96 -3.71 -0.49
CA TRP A 363 17.63 -3.81 -1.91
C TRP A 363 16.63 -4.94 -2.13
N ILE A 364 15.56 -4.66 -2.85
CA ILE A 364 14.61 -5.65 -3.35
C ILE A 364 14.74 -5.62 -4.87
N GLU A 365 15.34 -6.64 -5.44
CA GLU A 365 15.51 -6.77 -6.89
C GLU A 365 14.24 -7.38 -7.49
N VAL A 366 13.59 -6.67 -8.40
CA VAL A 366 12.34 -7.08 -9.04
C VAL A 366 12.55 -7.26 -10.55
N GLY A 367 12.15 -8.41 -11.09
CA GLY A 367 12.25 -8.69 -12.52
C GLY A 367 12.19 -10.17 -12.90
N GLY A 368 12.79 -10.52 -14.05
CA GLY A 368 12.80 -11.89 -14.58
C GLY A 368 13.96 -12.76 -14.08
N SER A 369 13.75 -14.08 -14.01
CA SER A 369 14.73 -15.05 -13.51
C SER A 369 16.00 -15.20 -14.40
N ARG A 370 15.95 -14.72 -15.66
CA ARG A 370 16.96 -15.01 -16.69
C ARG A 370 18.09 -13.98 -16.87
N SER A 371 18.08 -12.80 -16.24
CA SER A 371 19.27 -11.92 -16.15
C SER A 371 19.12 -10.80 -15.12
N LYS A 372 20.08 -10.67 -14.20
CA LYS A 372 20.19 -9.56 -13.22
C LYS A 372 20.44 -8.19 -13.86
N GLU A 373 20.71 -8.15 -15.16
CA GLU A 373 20.89 -6.90 -15.92
C GLU A 373 19.56 -6.29 -16.37
N LYS A 374 18.47 -7.07 -16.32
CA LYS A 374 17.11 -6.64 -16.62
C LYS A 374 16.25 -6.75 -15.36
N SER A 375 16.48 -5.85 -14.41
CA SER A 375 15.69 -5.72 -13.17
C SER A 375 15.50 -4.25 -12.82
N ILE A 376 14.51 -3.99 -11.96
CA ILE A 376 14.36 -2.74 -11.23
C ILE A 376 14.72 -2.99 -9.76
N THR A 377 15.49 -2.08 -9.17
CA THR A 377 15.82 -2.16 -7.73
C THR A 377 14.86 -1.29 -6.93
N LEU A 378 14.16 -1.86 -5.96
CA LEU A 378 13.48 -1.08 -4.92
C LEU A 378 14.45 -0.91 -3.75
N ILE A 379 14.68 0.34 -3.33
CA ILE A 379 15.63 0.66 -2.26
C ILE A 379 14.94 1.23 -1.03
N ILE A 380 15.13 0.58 0.11
CA ILE A 380 14.75 1.08 1.43
C ILE A 380 16.03 1.49 2.15
N TRP A 381 16.19 2.78 2.44
CA TRP A 381 17.35 3.26 3.20
C TRP A 381 17.25 2.86 4.67
N GLY A 382 18.38 2.71 5.36
CA GLY A 382 18.43 2.19 6.72
C GLY A 382 17.62 3.00 7.75
N ASN A 383 17.50 4.32 7.54
CA ASN A 383 16.66 5.19 8.38
C ASN A 383 15.14 4.91 8.21
N ASN A 384 14.73 4.28 7.11
CA ASN A 384 13.36 3.87 6.86
C ASN A 384 13.16 2.36 7.09
N ARG A 385 14.22 1.57 7.32
CA ARG A 385 14.13 0.10 7.37
C ARG A 385 13.18 -0.40 8.47
N LEU A 386 13.14 0.28 9.62
CA LEU A 386 12.22 -0.08 10.71
C LEU A 386 10.75 0.05 10.30
N THR A 387 10.41 1.03 9.45
CA THR A 387 9.04 1.19 8.91
C THR A 387 8.61 -0.01 8.07
N PHE A 388 9.56 -0.69 7.42
CA PHE A 388 9.31 -1.85 6.57
C PHE A 388 9.64 -3.18 7.26
N GLU A 389 9.90 -3.21 8.57
CA GLU A 389 10.43 -4.42 9.22
C GLU A 389 9.48 -5.61 9.09
N SER A 390 8.19 -5.41 9.35
CA SER A 390 7.17 -6.46 9.17
C SER A 390 7.04 -6.89 7.72
N THR A 391 6.95 -5.93 6.78
CA THR A 391 6.85 -6.22 5.35
C THR A 391 8.07 -6.99 4.84
N LEU A 392 9.27 -6.59 5.22
CA LEU A 392 10.51 -7.27 4.84
C LEU A 392 10.62 -8.69 5.42
N ALA A 393 9.96 -8.96 6.55
CA ALA A 393 9.89 -10.31 7.13
C ALA A 393 8.89 -11.22 6.40
N GLU A 394 7.93 -10.63 5.68
CA GLU A 394 6.89 -11.34 4.92
C GLU A 394 7.27 -11.59 3.46
N LEU A 395 8.16 -10.77 2.89
CA LEU A 395 8.58 -10.91 1.49
C LEU A 395 9.47 -12.13 1.28
N GLU A 396 9.08 -12.95 0.32
CA GLU A 396 9.83 -14.10 -0.16
C GLU A 396 10.29 -13.92 -1.61
N LYS A 397 11.22 -14.78 -2.03
CA LYS A 397 11.63 -14.86 -3.42
C LYS A 397 10.42 -15.33 -4.26
N TYR A 398 10.22 -14.68 -5.41
CA TYR A 398 9.12 -14.89 -6.36
C TYR A 398 7.77 -14.31 -5.94
N ASP A 399 7.69 -13.59 -4.83
CA ASP A 399 6.52 -12.76 -4.55
C ASP A 399 6.33 -11.71 -5.64
N VAL A 400 5.09 -11.53 -6.06
CA VAL A 400 4.72 -10.53 -7.05
C VAL A 400 4.45 -9.24 -6.29
N VAL A 401 5.22 -8.20 -6.58
CA VAL A 401 5.07 -6.89 -5.94
C VAL A 401 4.82 -5.82 -6.99
N CYS A 402 4.15 -4.74 -6.58
CA CYS A 402 4.14 -3.49 -7.30
C CYS A 402 4.66 -2.36 -6.42
N ALA A 403 5.51 -1.51 -6.99
CA ALA A 403 6.04 -0.35 -6.30
C ALA A 403 5.68 0.94 -7.03
N GLU A 404 5.22 1.94 -6.27
CA GLU A 404 4.91 3.28 -6.75
C GLU A 404 5.97 4.29 -6.34
N GLY A 405 6.43 5.07 -7.31
CA GLY A 405 7.28 6.21 -7.03
C GLY A 405 8.03 6.72 -8.25
N LEU A 406 8.93 7.67 -8.01
CA LEU A 406 9.83 8.19 -9.02
C LEU A 406 10.82 7.11 -9.43
N VAL A 407 10.80 6.72 -10.70
CA VAL A 407 11.81 5.82 -11.27
C VAL A 407 13.06 6.63 -11.57
N ASN A 408 14.15 6.35 -10.87
CA ASN A 408 15.45 7.00 -11.05
C ASN A 408 16.41 6.10 -11.81
N ASP A 409 17.39 6.70 -12.49
CA ASP A 409 18.55 5.95 -12.98
C ASP A 409 19.61 5.85 -11.88
N TYR A 410 20.13 4.65 -11.67
CA TYR A 410 21.33 4.43 -10.89
C TYR A 410 22.29 3.51 -11.65
N LYS A 411 23.31 4.12 -12.27
CA LYS A 411 24.33 3.42 -13.07
C LYS A 411 23.72 2.59 -14.20
N GLY A 412 22.74 3.15 -14.91
CA GLY A 412 22.05 2.46 -16.02
C GLY A 412 20.99 1.45 -15.58
N LYS A 413 20.63 1.41 -14.29
CA LYS A 413 19.55 0.56 -13.77
C LYS A 413 18.40 1.40 -13.21
N PRO A 414 17.14 1.09 -13.54
CA PRO A 414 16.00 1.75 -12.95
C PRO A 414 15.89 1.42 -11.45
N GLN A 415 15.54 2.42 -10.65
CA GLN A 415 15.41 2.29 -9.20
C GLN A 415 14.23 3.11 -8.66
N ILE A 416 13.46 2.54 -7.72
CA ILE A 416 12.46 3.27 -6.94
C ILE A 416 12.89 3.31 -5.48
N LYS A 417 12.91 4.50 -4.88
CA LYS A 417 13.17 4.68 -3.44
C LYS A 417 11.86 4.55 -2.67
N LEU A 418 11.87 3.63 -1.70
CA LEU A 418 10.76 3.40 -0.79
C LEU A 418 10.99 4.12 0.55
N SER A 419 9.99 4.86 0.97
CA SER A 419 9.99 5.68 2.19
C SER A 419 8.70 5.62 2.99
N SER A 420 7.59 5.22 2.37
CA SER A 420 6.32 4.88 3.04
C SER A 420 5.88 3.48 2.62
N LEU A 421 5.13 2.79 3.50
CA LEU A 421 4.52 1.50 3.21
C LEU A 421 3.56 1.57 2.01
N ASP A 422 2.87 2.69 1.82
CA ASP A 422 1.90 2.88 0.72
C ASP A 422 2.54 2.79 -0.68
N GLN A 423 3.86 2.88 -0.76
CA GLN A 423 4.60 2.77 -2.02
C GLN A 423 4.82 1.31 -2.45
N LEU A 424 4.54 0.32 -1.62
CA LEU A 424 4.80 -1.09 -1.90
C LEU A 424 3.54 -1.91 -1.69
N TYR A 425 3.04 -2.49 -2.77
CA TYR A 425 1.92 -3.42 -2.78
C TYR A 425 2.44 -4.83 -3.04
N ILE A 426 2.00 -5.79 -2.24
CA ILE A 426 2.29 -7.21 -2.41
C ILE A 426 1.03 -7.85 -2.98
N TYR A 427 1.14 -8.51 -4.14
CA TYR A 427 0.04 -9.30 -4.67
C TYR A 427 0.07 -10.68 -4.03
N ASP A 428 -1.08 -11.11 -3.51
CA ASP A 428 -1.25 -12.49 -3.09
C ASP A 428 -1.06 -13.42 -4.30
N ASN A 429 -0.09 -14.32 -4.18
CA ASN A 429 0.31 -15.27 -5.21
C ASN A 429 -0.72 -16.42 -5.38
N GLU A 430 -2.02 -16.11 -5.42
CA GLU A 430 -3.08 -17.13 -5.53
C GLU A 430 -3.40 -17.59 -6.96
N LEU A 431 -2.98 -16.90 -8.03
CA LEU A 431 -3.53 -17.21 -9.38
C LEU A 431 -2.56 -17.26 -10.57
N ASP A 432 -1.27 -16.90 -10.48
CA ASP A 432 -0.42 -16.77 -11.68
C ASP A 432 0.68 -17.84 -11.86
N TYR A 433 0.85 -18.79 -10.94
CA TYR A 433 1.91 -19.81 -11.08
C TYR A 433 1.62 -20.89 -12.14
N HIS A 434 0.44 -20.88 -12.78
CA HIS A 434 0.01 -21.94 -13.68
C HIS A 434 0.23 -21.68 -15.18
N TRP A 435 0.61 -20.47 -15.62
CA TRP A 435 0.67 -20.17 -17.06
C TRP A 435 2.02 -20.43 -17.75
N GLU A 436 3.15 -20.49 -17.02
CA GLU A 436 4.47 -20.67 -17.64
C GLU A 436 4.89 -22.14 -17.89
N LYS A 437 4.13 -23.14 -17.41
CA LYS A 437 4.53 -24.56 -17.54
C LYS A 437 3.91 -25.32 -18.72
N HIS A 438 3.06 -24.68 -19.54
CA HIS A 438 2.36 -25.36 -20.65
C HIS A 438 2.76 -24.88 -22.06
N GLN A 439 3.96 -24.32 -22.24
CA GLN A 439 4.52 -24.07 -23.58
C GLN A 439 5.79 -24.89 -23.90
N SER A 440 6.09 -25.93 -23.13
CA SER A 440 7.13 -26.88 -23.49
C SER A 440 6.80 -28.27 -22.97
N GLU A 441 5.86 -28.94 -23.61
CA GLU A 441 5.75 -30.40 -23.69
C GLU A 441 4.82 -30.80 -24.83
#